data_AF-A0A5N6TXR8-F1
#
_entry.id   AF-A0A5N6TXR8-F1
#
_cell.length_a   1.000
_cell.length_b   1.000
_cell.length_c   1.000
_cell.angle_alpha   90.00
_cell.angle_beta   90.00
_cell.angle_gamma   90.00
#
_symmetry.space_group_name_H-M   'P 1'
#
loop_
_entity.id
_entity.type
_entity.pdbx_description
1 polymer ?
#
loop_
_entity_poly.entity_id
_entity_poly.type
_entity_poly.pdbx_seq_one_letter_code
_entity_poly.pdbx_strand_id
1 'polypeptide(L)'
;MRAGCINPSMELTGGTALYKYGAITEVTRGIYSKLKTTVFRKLANGEEFRTEEHVILAGVEEGQEVPRGEGPFLLPGDSGSVIFNENLEMVGLAFAGQMQGKFCLFTEVHDLIQDIKDRTGADEVILHGQR
;
A
#
# COMPACT_ATOMS: atom_id res chain seq x y z
N MET A 1 -15.29 -20.44 2.84
CA MET A 1 -14.56 -19.16 2.82
C MET A 1 -13.27 -19.41 3.59
N ARG A 2 -12.10 -19.45 2.94
CA ARG A 2 -10.82 -19.54 3.68
C ARG A 2 -10.53 -18.13 4.17
N ALA A 3 -10.45 -17.93 5.48
CA ALA A 3 -9.87 -16.72 6.02
C ALA A 3 -8.42 -16.67 5.51
N GLY A 4 -8.06 -15.64 4.75
CA GLY A 4 -6.65 -15.38 4.46
C GLY A 4 -5.98 -15.04 5.78
N CYS A 5 -4.96 -15.80 6.17
CA CYS A 5 -4.16 -15.43 7.32
C CYS A 5 -3.21 -14.30 6.88
N ILE A 6 -3.24 -13.20 7.62
CA ILE A 6 -2.20 -12.16 7.50
C ILE A 6 -0.91 -12.78 8.03
N ASN A 7 0.15 -12.77 7.22
CA ASN A 7 1.48 -13.16 7.67
C ASN A 7 2.19 -11.90 8.19
N PRO A 8 2.28 -11.69 9.52
CA PRO A 8 2.86 -10.48 10.11
C PRO A 8 4.39 -10.40 9.98
N SER A 9 5.02 -11.40 9.35
CA SER A 9 6.47 -11.57 9.27
C SER A 9 7.00 -11.54 7.84
N MET A 10 6.23 -10.99 6.89
CA MET A 10 6.65 -10.88 5.51
C MET A 10 7.68 -9.77 5.34
N GLU A 11 8.93 -10.15 5.06
CA GLU A 11 9.97 -9.17 4.71
C GLU A 11 9.82 -8.74 3.25
N LEU A 12 9.56 -7.45 3.01
CA LEU A 12 9.49 -6.90 1.67
C LEU A 12 10.87 -6.50 1.15
N THR A 13 11.29 -7.13 0.06
CA THR A 13 12.48 -6.71 -0.69
C THR A 13 12.11 -5.66 -1.73
N GLY A 14 12.88 -4.58 -1.84
CA GLY A 14 12.74 -3.66 -2.98
C GLY A 14 12.92 -4.37 -4.32
N GLY A 15 12.18 -3.91 -5.32
CA GLY A 15 12.01 -4.63 -6.57
C GLY A 15 10.82 -5.60 -6.56
N THR A 16 10.27 -5.94 -5.39
CA THR A 16 9.10 -6.83 -5.31
C THR A 16 7.90 -6.20 -6.01
N ALA A 17 7.26 -6.98 -6.87
CA ALA A 17 6.00 -6.62 -7.48
C ALA A 17 4.88 -6.66 -6.44
N LEU A 18 4.15 -5.56 -6.35
CA LEU A 18 2.97 -5.41 -5.50
C LEU A 18 1.77 -5.01 -6.35
N TYR A 19 0.62 -5.47 -5.90
CA TYR A 19 -0.65 -5.34 -6.59
C TYR A 19 -1.66 -4.73 -5.65
N LYS A 20 -2.68 -4.10 -6.21
CA LYS A 20 -3.85 -3.68 -5.44
C LYS A 20 -5.11 -3.84 -6.27
N TYR A 21 -6.25 -3.94 -5.59
CA TYR A 21 -7.58 -3.86 -6.21
C TYR A 21 -8.29 -2.63 -5.64
N GLY A 22 -8.50 -1.61 -6.48
CA GLY A 22 -9.16 -0.37 -6.11
C GLY A 22 -10.50 -0.18 -6.80
N ALA A 23 -11.37 0.64 -6.23
CA ALA A 23 -12.71 0.88 -6.78
C ALA A 23 -12.70 1.66 -8.10
N ILE A 24 -11.64 2.42 -8.37
CA ILE A 24 -11.54 3.30 -9.55
C ILE A 24 -10.60 2.71 -10.58
N THR A 25 -9.41 2.27 -10.16
CA THR A 25 -8.40 1.76 -11.09
C THR A 25 -8.38 0.24 -11.19
N GLU A 26 -9.32 -0.45 -10.54
CA GLU A 26 -9.37 -1.91 -10.47
C GLU A 26 -8.01 -2.49 -10.05
N VAL A 27 -7.54 -3.53 -10.74
CA VAL A 27 -6.24 -4.17 -10.49
C VAL A 27 -5.12 -3.34 -11.08
N THR A 28 -4.17 -2.92 -10.26
CA THR A 28 -2.93 -2.26 -10.72
C THR A 28 -1.70 -2.94 -10.14
N ARG A 29 -0.57 -2.80 -10.85
CA ARG A 29 0.74 -3.37 -10.48
C ARG A 29 1.79 -2.28 -10.34
N GLY A 30 2.65 -2.40 -9.34
CA GLY A 30 3.78 -1.52 -9.11
C GLY A 30 4.94 -2.24 -8.41
N ILE A 31 6.04 -1.53 -8.21
CA ILE A 31 7.25 -2.07 -7.58
C ILE A 31 7.48 -1.41 -6.23
N TYR A 32 7.75 -2.23 -5.21
CA TYR A 32 8.14 -1.74 -3.90
C TYR A 32 9.54 -1.10 -3.95
N SER A 33 9.66 0.12 -3.43
CA SER A 33 10.88 0.94 -3.58
C SER A 33 11.87 0.90 -2.41
N LYS A 34 11.55 0.20 -1.30
CA LYS A 34 12.28 0.26 0.00
C LYS A 34 12.29 1.62 0.70
N LEU A 35 11.67 2.66 0.14
CA LEU A 35 11.49 3.92 0.86
C LEU A 35 10.50 3.68 2.00
N LYS A 36 11.02 3.73 3.23
CA LYS A 36 10.29 3.49 4.47
C LYS A 36 9.77 4.75 5.14
N THR A 37 10.21 5.94 4.73
CA THR A 37 9.86 7.18 5.42
C THR A 37 9.20 8.15 4.48
N THR A 38 7.99 8.58 4.84
CA THR A 38 7.29 9.66 4.16
C THR A 38 7.19 10.88 5.07
N VAL A 39 7.43 12.06 4.50
CA VAL A 39 7.24 13.35 5.15
C VAL A 39 5.90 13.93 4.71
N PHE A 40 4.99 14.09 5.66
CA PHE A 40 3.74 14.81 5.46
C PHE A 40 3.87 16.24 5.95
N ARG A 41 3.26 17.18 5.24
CA ARG A 41 3.15 18.57 5.68
C ARG A 41 1.68 18.90 5.94
N LYS A 42 1.36 19.34 7.15
CA LYS A 42 0.04 19.86 7.49
C LYS A 42 -0.25 21.12 6.66
N LEU A 43 -1.38 21.13 5.96
CA LEU A 43 -1.80 22.30 5.17
C LEU A 43 -2.11 23.53 6.04
N ALA A 44 -2.58 23.33 7.27
CA ALA A 44 -3.04 24.41 8.14
C ALA A 44 -1.92 25.31 8.68
N ASN A 45 -0.75 24.73 9.00
CA ASN A 45 0.34 25.42 9.69
C ASN A 45 1.73 25.14 9.08
N GLY A 46 1.82 24.33 8.02
CA GLY A 46 3.09 23.97 7.38
C GLY A 46 3.97 23.02 8.19
N GLU A 47 3.49 22.52 9.32
CA GLU A 47 4.24 21.62 10.20
C GLU A 47 4.45 20.26 9.53
N GLU A 48 5.66 19.72 9.64
CA GLU A 48 6.04 18.47 9.01
C GLU A 48 6.06 17.30 10.00
N PHE A 49 5.59 16.15 9.55
CA PHE A 49 5.52 14.91 10.30
C PHE A 49 6.14 13.79 9.49
N ARG A 50 6.98 13.00 10.14
CA ARG A 50 7.59 11.82 9.56
C ARG A 50 6.80 10.61 9.99
N THR A 51 6.59 9.71 9.05
CA THR A 51 5.84 8.46 9.25
C THR A 51 6.60 7.34 8.57
N GLU A 52 6.51 6.15 9.14
CA GLU A 52 7.15 4.93 8.61
C GLU A 52 6.24 4.28 7.56
N GLU A 53 6.06 4.96 6.43
CA GLU A 53 5.15 4.53 5.38
C GLU A 53 5.92 4.05 4.16
N HIS A 54 5.38 3.01 3.55
CA HIS A 54 6.02 2.28 2.47
C HIS A 54 5.55 2.80 1.12
N VAL A 55 6.46 2.81 0.13
CA VAL A 55 6.20 3.38 -1.20
C VAL A 55 6.25 2.33 -2.30
N ILE A 56 5.18 2.29 -3.10
CA ILE A 56 5.09 1.57 -4.37
C ILE A 56 5.26 2.56 -5.51
N LEU A 57 6.08 2.23 -6.50
CA LEU A 57 6.26 3.00 -7.73
C LEU A 57 5.50 2.35 -8.88
N ALA A 58 4.75 3.14 -9.64
CA ALA A 58 4.05 2.69 -10.84
C ALA A 58 5.02 2.57 -12.02
N GLY A 59 4.87 1.52 -12.84
CA GLY A 59 5.52 1.44 -14.16
C GLY A 59 7.04 1.27 -14.15
N VAL A 60 7.66 0.82 -13.06
CA VAL A 60 9.10 0.56 -13.04
C VAL A 60 9.35 -0.91 -13.40
N GLU A 61 9.98 -1.21 -14.52
CA GLU A 61 10.69 -2.48 -14.72
C GLU A 61 12.19 -2.18 -14.70
N GLU A 62 12.96 -3.00 -13.99
CA GLU A 62 14.40 -2.78 -13.82
C GLU A 62 15.10 -2.85 -15.20
N GLY A 63 15.68 -1.75 -15.65
CA GLY A 63 16.40 -1.67 -16.93
C GLY A 63 15.55 -1.45 -18.18
N GLN A 64 14.25 -1.15 -18.05
CA GLN A 64 13.42 -0.71 -19.18
C GLN A 64 12.89 0.71 -18.97
N GLU A 65 12.94 1.53 -20.02
CA GLU A 65 12.10 2.73 -20.10
C GLU A 65 10.66 2.27 -19.89
N VAL A 66 9.98 2.82 -18.88
CA VAL A 66 8.58 2.56 -18.55
C VAL A 66 7.79 2.31 -19.84
N PRO A 67 7.35 1.07 -20.12
CA PRO A 67 6.43 0.86 -21.22
C PRO A 67 5.26 1.80 -20.95
N ARG A 68 4.96 2.69 -21.89
CA ARG A 68 3.76 3.53 -21.80
C ARG A 68 2.54 2.61 -21.87
N GLY A 69 2.12 2.12 -20.71
CA GLY A 69 0.98 1.25 -20.46
C GLY A 69 1.05 0.84 -18.98
N GLU A 70 0.05 1.03 -18.13
CA GLU A 70 -1.34 1.37 -18.34
C GLU A 70 -1.82 2.14 -17.09
N GLY A 71 -2.03 3.44 -17.22
CA GLY A 71 -2.75 4.23 -16.21
C GLY A 71 -2.03 4.46 -14.86
N PRO A 72 -2.67 5.28 -14.00
CA PRO A 72 -2.20 5.56 -12.64
C PRO A 72 -2.31 4.30 -11.75
N PHE A 73 -1.30 4.04 -10.90
CA PHE A 73 -1.39 2.92 -9.94
C PHE A 73 -2.48 3.15 -8.90
N LEU A 74 -2.70 4.40 -8.49
CA LEU A 74 -3.70 4.82 -7.50
C LEU A 74 -4.36 6.12 -7.96
N LEU A 75 -5.69 6.21 -7.89
CA LEU A 75 -6.47 7.44 -8.07
C LEU A 75 -7.29 7.78 -6.82
N PRO A 76 -7.74 9.06 -6.69
CA PRO A 76 -8.74 9.40 -5.69
C PRO A 76 -9.97 8.48 -5.79
N GLY A 77 -10.29 7.81 -4.69
CA GLY A 77 -11.32 6.75 -4.63
C GLY A 77 -10.77 5.34 -4.46
N ASP A 78 -9.48 5.12 -4.67
CA ASP A 78 -8.80 3.84 -4.39
C ASP A 78 -8.24 3.74 -2.96
N SER A 79 -8.32 4.79 -2.15
CA SER A 79 -7.88 4.75 -0.74
C SER A 79 -8.60 3.63 0.02
N GLY A 80 -7.87 2.90 0.85
CA GLY A 80 -8.35 1.70 1.54
C GLY A 80 -8.22 0.42 0.70
N SER A 81 -7.63 0.47 -0.50
CA SER A 81 -7.32 -0.75 -1.26
C SER A 81 -6.31 -1.61 -0.52
N VAL A 82 -6.57 -2.92 -0.47
CA VAL A 82 -5.60 -3.90 0.02
C VAL A 82 -4.45 -4.01 -0.99
N ILE A 83 -3.23 -3.92 -0.47
CA ILE A 83 -2.01 -4.24 -1.21
C ILE A 83 -1.68 -5.71 -0.98
N PHE A 84 -1.35 -6.43 -2.06
CA PHE A 84 -0.96 -7.84 -1.99
C PHE A 84 0.22 -8.15 -2.91
N ASN A 85 0.95 -9.23 -2.61
CA ASN A 85 2.05 -9.73 -3.44
C ASN A 85 1.56 -10.74 -4.50
N GLU A 86 2.48 -11.30 -5.28
CA GLU A 86 2.17 -12.32 -6.30
C GLU A 86 1.51 -13.60 -5.74
N ASN A 87 1.72 -13.90 -4.45
CA ASN A 87 1.11 -15.04 -3.77
C ASN A 87 -0.30 -14.73 -3.21
N LEU A 88 -0.84 -13.54 -3.49
CA LEU A 88 -2.11 -13.03 -2.93
C LEU A 88 -2.08 -12.87 -1.40
N GLU A 89 -0.89 -12.69 -0.84
CA GLU A 89 -0.72 -12.39 0.58
C GLU A 89 -0.87 -10.88 0.79
N MET A 90 -1.66 -10.49 1.80
CA MET A 90 -1.83 -9.08 2.14
C MET A 90 -0.54 -8.50 2.71
N VAL A 91 -0.10 -7.39 2.11
CA VAL A 91 1.12 -6.67 2.45
C VAL A 91 0.82 -5.38 3.21
N GLY A 92 -0.34 -4.76 2.95
CA GLY A 92 -0.71 -3.52 3.61
C GLY A 92 -1.95 -2.87 3.04
N LEU A 93 -2.15 -1.60 3.38
CA LEU A 93 -3.33 -0.82 3.00
C LEU A 93 -2.92 0.50 2.36
N ALA A 94 -3.38 0.75 1.13
CA ALA A 94 -3.14 2.00 0.44
C ALA A 94 -3.91 3.14 1.10
N PHE A 95 -3.27 4.27 1.39
CA PHE A 95 -3.96 5.42 1.98
C PHE A 95 -3.70 6.73 1.23
N ALA A 96 -2.57 6.86 0.53
CA ALA A 96 -2.25 8.08 -0.21
C ALA A 96 -1.42 7.80 -1.46
N GLY A 97 -1.31 8.80 -2.33
CA GLY A 97 -0.50 8.76 -3.54
C GLY A 97 -0.43 10.14 -4.18
N GLN A 98 0.45 10.31 -5.16
CA GLN A 98 0.51 11.56 -5.92
C GLN A 98 -0.61 11.61 -6.96
N MET A 99 -1.08 12.83 -7.27
CA MET A 99 -2.24 13.06 -8.15
C MET A 99 -2.13 12.48 -9.58
N GLN A 100 -0.94 12.10 -10.04
CA GLN A 100 -0.75 11.42 -11.34
C GLN A 100 -0.58 9.89 -11.19
N GLY A 101 -0.78 9.35 -9.98
CA GLY A 101 -0.72 7.92 -9.68
C GLY A 101 0.63 7.26 -9.88
N LYS A 102 1.73 8.03 -9.88
CA LYS A 102 3.09 7.51 -10.08
C LYS A 102 3.66 6.78 -8.87
N PHE A 103 3.16 7.10 -7.68
CA PHE A 103 3.47 6.35 -6.47
C PHE A 103 2.25 6.20 -5.58
N CYS A 104 2.27 5.16 -4.77
CA CYS A 104 1.31 4.87 -3.71
C CYS A 104 2.04 4.70 -2.40
N LEU A 105 1.48 5.31 -1.35
CA LEU A 105 1.86 5.15 0.03
C LEU A 105 0.91 4.14 0.67
N PHE A 106 1.49 3.20 1.40
CA PHE A 106 0.73 2.21 2.13
C PHE A 106 1.34 1.96 3.50
N THR A 107 0.48 1.64 4.46
CA THR A 107 0.89 1.18 5.78
C THR A 107 1.07 -0.32 5.72
N GLU A 108 2.21 -0.82 6.20
CA GLU A 108 2.48 -2.25 6.25
C GLU A 108 1.43 -2.96 7.13
N VAL A 109 1.04 -4.17 6.73
CA VAL A 109 -0.02 -4.90 7.43
C VAL A 109 0.32 -5.18 8.89
N HIS A 110 1.59 -5.37 9.24
CA HIS A 110 2.01 -5.54 10.63
C HIS A 110 1.67 -4.30 11.46
N ASP A 111 2.14 -3.14 11.02
CA ASP A 111 1.93 -1.86 11.72
C ASP A 111 0.45 -1.49 11.78
N LEU A 112 -0.29 -1.75 10.71
CA LEU A 112 -1.74 -1.54 10.67
C LEU A 112 -2.47 -2.38 11.73
N ILE A 113 -2.17 -3.67 11.79
CA ILE A 113 -2.82 -4.57 12.73
C ILE A 113 -2.41 -4.21 14.16
N GLN A 114 -1.14 -3.88 14.40
CA GLN A 114 -0.67 -3.47 15.72
C GLN A 114 -1.32 -2.16 16.18
N ASP A 115 -1.39 -1.13 15.34
CA ASP A 115 -2.07 0.15 15.68
C ASP A 115 -3.57 -0.07 15.98
N ILE A 116 -4.25 -0.95 15.24
CA ILE A 116 -5.65 -1.31 15.55
C ILE A 116 -5.74 -1.95 16.93
N LYS A 117 -4.88 -2.94 17.23
CA LYS A 117 -4.89 -3.62 18.53
C LYS A 117 -4.59 -2.65 19.67
N ASP A 118 -3.59 -1.79 19.52
CA ASP A 118 -3.19 -0.82 20.54
C ASP A 118 -4.30 0.19 20.84
N ARG A 119 -5.06 0.60 19.81
CA ARG A 119 -6.17 1.56 19.97
C ARG A 119 -7.46 0.93 20.50
N THR A 120 -7.71 -0.33 20.18
CA THR A 120 -9.00 -0.98 20.47
C THR A 120 -8.95 -1.96 21.65
N GLY A 121 -7.76 -2.44 22.01
CA GLY A 121 -7.58 -3.54 22.95
C GLY A 121 -7.99 -4.91 22.39
N ALA A 122 -8.19 -5.03 21.07
CA ALA A 122 -8.56 -6.29 20.45
C ALA A 122 -7.38 -7.28 20.40
N ASP A 123 -7.65 -8.55 20.66
CA ASP A 123 -6.64 -9.62 20.54
C ASP A 123 -6.45 -10.08 19.09
N GLU A 124 -7.50 -10.00 18.28
CA GLU A 124 -7.54 -10.46 16.89
C GLU A 124 -8.22 -9.40 15.99
N VAL A 125 -7.72 -9.26 14.77
CA VAL A 125 -8.29 -8.39 13.74
C VAL A 125 -8.61 -9.24 12.52
N ILE A 126 -9.87 -9.24 12.09
CA ILE A 126 -10.35 -10.00 10.94
C ILE A 126 -10.86 -9.00 9.88
N LEU A 127 -10.29 -9.08 8.68
CA LEU A 127 -10.73 -8.29 7.53
C LEU A 127 -11.68 -9.13 6.68
N HIS A 128 -12.93 -8.67 6.56
CA HIS A 128 -13.93 -9.31 5.71
C HIS A 128 -13.98 -8.64 4.34
N GLY A 129 -13.75 -9.42 3.27
CA GLY A 129 -14.07 -8.98 1.92
C GLY A 129 -15.57 -9.07 1.67
N GLN A 130 -16.18 -7.98 1.19
CA GLN A 130 -17.56 -7.99 0.71
C GLN A 130 -17.60 -8.24 -0.80
N ARG A 131 -18.60 -8.99 -1.25
CA ARG A 131 -18.92 -9.26 -2.66
C ARG A 131 -19.89 -8.23 -3.19
#